data_AF-A0A4E0Q1J4-F1
#
_entry.id   AF-A0A4E0Q1J4-F1
#
_cell.length_a   1.000
_cell.length_b   1.000
_cell.length_c   1.000
_cell.angle_alpha   90.00
_cell.angle_beta   90.00
_cell.angle_gamma   90.00
#
_symmetry.space_group_name_H-M   'P 1'
#
loop_
_entity.id
_entity.type
_entity.pdbx_description
1 polymer ?
#
loop_
_entity_poly.entity_id
_entity_poly.type
_entity_poly.pdbx_seq_one_letter_code
_entity_poly.pdbx_strand_id
1 'polypeptide(L)'
;MACISDLPFEILLKGGTPAQCEALVREKSDEMYHVPGGYTIRGVMLKGDSIPIGVKGDEIFFQYIKPCFGLFVLRLPDAADEIERLHSRFGKE
;
A
#
# COMPACT_ATOMS: atom_id res chain seq x y z
N MET A 1 -3.37 -18.18 -7.11
CA MET A 1 -2.31 -17.45 -6.39
C MET A 1 -2.32 -16.04 -6.95
N ALA A 2 -2.65 -15.02 -6.16
CA ALA A 2 -2.64 -13.64 -6.67
C ALA A 2 -1.18 -13.14 -6.77
N CYS A 3 -0.80 -12.56 -7.90
CA CYS A 3 0.50 -11.93 -8.08
C CYS A 3 0.32 -10.41 -8.14
N ILE A 4 1.30 -9.65 -7.63
CA ILE A 4 1.30 -8.20 -7.77
C ILE A 4 1.23 -7.78 -9.24
N SER A 5 1.87 -8.56 -10.14
CA SER A 5 1.89 -8.33 -11.58
C SER A 5 0.52 -8.42 -12.26
N ASP A 6 -0.48 -9.02 -11.62
CA ASP A 6 -1.84 -9.11 -12.15
C ASP A 6 -2.70 -7.89 -11.77
N LEU A 7 -2.22 -7.02 -10.87
CA LEU A 7 -2.93 -5.81 -10.46
C LEU A 7 -2.60 -4.63 -11.40
N PRO A 8 -3.55 -3.72 -11.67
CA PRO A 8 -3.33 -2.54 -12.49
C PRO A 8 -2.59 -1.43 -11.71
N PHE A 9 -1.44 -1.77 -11.10
CA PHE A 9 -0.69 -0.84 -10.26
C PHE A 9 0.28 0.02 -11.06
N GLU A 10 0.61 1.19 -10.51
CA GLU A 10 1.70 2.05 -10.99
C GLU A 10 2.82 2.11 -9.95
N ILE A 11 4.08 2.14 -10.40
CA ILE A 11 5.25 2.31 -9.51
C ILE A 11 5.52 3.80 -9.34
N LEU A 12 5.35 4.31 -8.13
CA LEU A 12 5.68 5.70 -7.79
C LEU A 12 7.12 5.86 -7.31
N LEU A 13 7.64 4.86 -6.60
CA LEU A 13 9.02 4.82 -6.12
C LEU A 13 9.57 3.41 -6.20
N LYS A 14 10.84 3.31 -6.62
CA LYS A 14 11.59 2.04 -6.71
C LYS A 14 12.88 2.16 -5.90
N GLY A 15 13.10 1.24 -4.97
CA GLY A 15 14.35 1.13 -4.20
C GLY A 15 14.53 2.22 -3.14
N GLY A 16 13.45 2.66 -2.50
CA GLY A 16 13.50 3.68 -1.43
C GLY A 16 13.79 3.09 -0.05
N THR A 17 14.11 3.95 0.92
CA THR A 17 14.13 3.58 2.35
C THR A 17 12.69 3.53 2.92
N PRO A 18 12.45 2.85 4.05
CA PRO A 18 11.13 2.85 4.69
C PRO A 18 10.57 4.26 4.93
N ALA A 19 11.40 5.17 5.46
CA ALA A 19 11.01 6.56 5.72
C ALA A 19 10.65 7.33 4.44
N GLN A 20 11.41 7.14 3.34
CA GLN A 20 11.08 7.75 2.05
C GLN A 20 9.76 7.22 1.48
N CYS A 21 9.53 5.92 1.61
CA CYS A 21 8.31 5.30 1.12
C CYS A 21 7.10 5.77 1.92
N GLU A 22 7.19 5.83 3.25
CA GLU A 22 6.13 6.33 4.12
C GLU A 22 5.83 7.81 3.89
N ALA A 23 6.87 8.65 3.77
CA ALA A 23 6.70 10.07 3.45
C ALA A 23 5.97 10.27 2.12
N LEU A 24 6.31 9.47 1.09
CA LEU A 24 5.65 9.54 -0.21
C LEU A 24 4.19 9.07 -0.14
N VAL A 25 3.91 7.98 0.58
CA VAL A 25 2.52 7.52 0.81
C VAL A 25 1.72 8.63 1.50
N ARG A 26 2.28 9.27 2.54
CA ARG A 26 1.63 10.36 3.26
C ARG A 26 1.38 11.59 2.39
N GLU A 27 2.35 11.99 1.57
CA GLU A 27 2.20 13.14 0.65
C GLU A 27 1.07 12.92 -0.37
N LYS A 28 0.89 11.68 -0.84
CA LYS A 28 -0.07 11.35 -1.89
C LYS A 28 -1.48 11.11 -1.39
N SER A 29 -1.71 11.08 -0.08
CA SER A 29 -2.94 10.55 0.52
C SER A 29 -3.65 11.58 1.38
N ASP A 30 -4.96 11.53 1.39
CA ASP A 30 -5.81 12.35 2.26
C ASP A 30 -6.03 11.65 3.61
N GLU A 31 -5.99 10.31 3.62
CA GLU A 31 -6.11 9.47 4.81
C GLU A 31 -4.97 8.45 4.87
N MET A 32 -4.55 8.10 6.07
CA MET A 32 -3.46 7.16 6.30
C MET A 32 -3.86 6.09 7.32
N TYR A 33 -3.46 4.86 7.03
CA TYR A 33 -3.68 3.68 7.85
C TYR A 33 -2.38 2.92 8.00
N HIS A 34 -2.15 2.34 9.18
CA HIS A 34 -1.11 1.34 9.36
C HIS A 34 -1.73 -0.04 9.55
N VAL A 35 -1.38 -0.96 8.67
CA VAL A 35 -1.83 -2.35 8.72
C VAL A 35 -0.71 -3.28 9.16
N PRO A 36 -1.03 -4.38 9.87
CA PRO A 36 -0.02 -5.34 10.26
C PRO A 36 0.52 -6.12 9.05
N GLY A 37 1.72 -6.66 9.21
CA GLY A 37 2.27 -7.67 8.31
C GLY A 37 1.30 -8.81 8.01
N GLY A 38 1.30 -9.26 6.75
CA GLY A 38 0.37 -10.30 6.29
C GLY A 38 -0.99 -9.78 5.83
N TYR A 39 -1.27 -8.47 5.95
CA TYR A 39 -2.44 -7.86 5.30
C TYR A 39 -2.39 -8.11 3.78
N THR A 40 -3.57 -8.33 3.18
CA THR A 40 -3.69 -8.66 1.76
C THR A 40 -4.50 -7.60 1.02
N ILE A 41 -3.91 -7.06 -0.04
CA ILE A 41 -4.55 -6.19 -1.02
C ILE A 41 -4.87 -7.05 -2.24
N ARG A 42 -6.15 -7.28 -2.53
CA ARG A 42 -6.60 -8.13 -3.65
C ARG A 42 -5.87 -9.49 -3.72
N GLY A 43 -5.63 -10.09 -2.56
CA GLY A 43 -4.95 -11.37 -2.41
C GLY A 43 -3.41 -11.30 -2.43
N VAL A 44 -2.80 -10.15 -2.69
CA VAL A 44 -1.35 -9.95 -2.59
C VAL A 44 -0.98 -9.63 -1.15
N MET A 45 -0.15 -10.47 -0.54
CA MET A 45 0.30 -10.32 0.84
C MET A 45 1.41 -9.27 0.94
N LEU A 46 1.23 -8.31 1.85
CA LEU A 46 2.22 -7.30 2.16
C LEU A 46 3.17 -7.80 3.28
N LYS A 47 4.45 -7.46 3.14
CA LYS A 47 5.52 -7.79 4.10
C LYS A 47 5.96 -6.56 4.86
N GLY A 48 6.21 -6.72 6.17
CA GLY A 48 6.59 -5.65 7.09
C GLY A 48 5.85 -5.83 8.42
N ASP A 49 6.20 -5.06 9.44
CA ASP A 49 5.52 -5.10 10.76
C ASP A 49 4.34 -4.14 10.81
N SER A 50 4.58 -2.87 10.44
CA SER A 50 3.59 -1.81 10.32
C SER A 50 3.71 -1.22 8.93
N ILE A 51 2.67 -1.39 8.12
CA ILE A 51 2.72 -1.08 6.68
C ILE A 51 1.80 0.12 6.44
N PRO A 52 2.34 1.28 6.02
CA PRO A 52 1.52 2.44 5.73
C PRO A 52 0.76 2.21 4.42
N ILE A 53 -0.55 2.42 4.50
CA ILE A 53 -1.47 2.47 3.37
C ILE A 53 -2.15 3.83 3.40
N GLY A 54 -1.99 4.58 2.33
CA GLY A 54 -2.64 5.86 2.14
C GLY A 54 -3.80 5.77 1.17
N VAL A 55 -4.84 6.55 1.39
CA VAL A 55 -6.06 6.60 0.58
C VAL A 55 -6.24 8.00 0.00
N LYS A 56 -6.61 8.09 -1.27
CA LYS A 56 -7.04 9.34 -1.91
C LYS A 56 -8.14 9.05 -2.92
N GLY A 57 -9.36 9.50 -2.63
CA GLY A 57 -10.52 9.18 -3.45
C GLY A 57 -10.73 7.66 -3.53
N ASP A 58 -10.67 7.12 -4.74
CA ASP A 58 -10.83 5.68 -5.01
C ASP A 58 -9.49 4.97 -5.28
N GLU A 59 -8.41 5.49 -4.70
CA GLU A 59 -7.07 4.98 -4.94
C GLU A 59 -6.33 4.75 -3.63
N ILE A 60 -5.48 3.73 -3.62
CA ILE A 60 -4.59 3.45 -2.48
C ILE A 60 -3.12 3.50 -2.87
N PHE A 61 -2.29 3.93 -1.93
CA PHE A 61 -0.85 4.00 -2.03
C PHE A 61 -0.25 3.14 -0.92
N PHE A 62 0.64 2.21 -1.25
CA PHE A 62 1.17 1.29 -0.24
C PHE A 62 2.60 0.87 -0.54
N GLN A 63 3.28 0.46 0.53
CA GLN A 63 4.62 -0.11 0.45
C GLN A 63 4.56 -1.56 -0.01
N TYR A 64 5.45 -1.93 -0.92
CA TYR A 64 5.60 -3.31 -1.37
C TYR A 64 7.07 -3.71 -1.40
N ILE A 65 7.41 -4.83 -0.74
CA ILE A 65 8.77 -5.36 -0.69
C ILE A 65 8.94 -6.41 -1.79
N LYS A 66 9.77 -6.10 -2.78
CA LYS A 66 10.21 -7.08 -3.78
C LYS A 66 11.58 -7.64 -3.35
N PRO A 67 11.72 -8.97 -3.09
CA PRO A 67 12.92 -9.55 -2.49
C PRO A 67 14.25 -9.18 -3.19
N CYS A 68 14.23 -9.07 -4.52
CA CYS A 68 15.44 -8.77 -5.30
C CYS A 68 15.70 -7.27 -5.51
N PHE A 69 14.73 -6.40 -5.22
CA PHE A 69 14.78 -4.99 -5.62
C PHE A 69 14.48 -4.00 -4.48
N GLY A 70 14.19 -4.49 -3.27
CA GLY A 70 13.91 -3.67 -2.11
C GLY A 70 12.47 -3.15 -2.04
N LEU A 71 12.31 -1.98 -1.43
CA LEU A 71 11.03 -1.33 -1.17
C LEU A 71 10.54 -0.50 -2.36
N PHE A 72 9.25 -0.59 -2.61
CA PHE A 72 8.54 0.15 -3.64
C PHE A 72 7.36 0.88 -3.00
N VAL A 73 6.95 1.98 -3.60
CA VAL A 73 5.63 2.57 -3.37
C VAL A 73 4.81 2.36 -4.63
N LEU A 74 3.67 1.69 -4.45
CA LEU A 74 2.74 1.38 -5.53
C LEU A 74 1.46 2.20 -5.35
N ARG A 75 0.89 2.64 -6.47
CA ARG A 75 -0.47 3.17 -6.57
C ARG A 75 -1.36 2.07 -7.13
N LEU A 76 -2.52 1.86 -6.53
CA LEU A 76 -3.57 1.00 -7.07
C LEU A 76 -4.85 1.84 -7.25
N PRO A 77 -5.29 2.08 -8.49
CA PRO A 77 -6.55 2.74 -8.78
C PRO A 77 -7.74 1.80 -8.55
N ASP A 78 -8.94 2.40 -8.52
CA ASP A 78 -10.24 1.74 -8.42
C ASP A 78 -10.32 0.78 -7.23
N ALA A 79 -9.84 1.20 -6.06
CA ALA A 79 -9.58 0.37 -4.89
C ALA A 79 -10.64 0.49 -3.79
N ALA A 80 -11.86 0.92 -4.12
CA ALA A 80 -12.96 1.14 -3.19
C ALA A 80 -13.20 -0.06 -2.27
N ASP A 81 -13.11 -1.27 -2.81
CA ASP A 81 -13.27 -2.52 -2.06
C ASP A 81 -12.22 -2.68 -0.94
N GLU A 82 -10.98 -2.29 -1.21
CA GLU A 82 -9.89 -2.31 -0.23
C GLU A 82 -10.03 -1.16 0.78
N ILE A 83 -10.49 0.01 0.33
CA ILE A 83 -10.74 1.18 1.19
C ILE A 83 -11.83 0.88 2.22
N GLU A 84 -12.95 0.28 1.80
CA GLU A 84 -14.02 -0.15 2.72
C GLU A 84 -13.50 -1.14 3.76
N ARG A 85 -12.64 -2.10 3.35
CA ARG A 85 -11.98 -3.04 4.26
C ARG A 85 -11.05 -2.34 5.26
N LEU A 86 -10.33 -1.30 4.84
CA LEU A 86 -9.47 -0.51 5.72
C LEU A 86 -10.32 0.23 6.75
N HIS A 87 -11.35 0.95 6.31
CA HIS A 87 -12.24 1.75 7.15
C HIS A 87 -12.96 0.91 8.20
N SER A 88 -13.34 -0.33 7.85
CA SER A 88 -14.02 -1.24 8.78
C SER A 88 -13.11 -1.84 9.85
N ARG A 89 -11.79 -1.90 9.63
CA ARG A 89 -10.87 -2.73 10.43
C ARG A 89 -9.76 -1.97 11.14
N PHE A 90 -9.44 -0.77 10.67
CA PHE A 90 -8.31 0.01 11.16
C PHE A 90 -8.76 1.44 11.48
N GLY A 91 -8.14 2.03 12.51
CA GLY A 91 -8.29 3.45 12.78
C GLY A 91 -7.43 4.26 11.81
N LYS A 92 -7.97 5.38 11.34
CA LYS A 92 -7.19 6.38 10.60
C LYS A 92 -6.27 7.15 11.55
N GLU A 93 -5.10 7.55 11.04
CA GLU A 93 -4.13 8.42 11.72
C GLU A 93 -4.14 9.86 11.21
#